data_AF-A0A2K2G0N8-F1
#
_entry.id   AF-A0A2K2G0N8-F1
#
_cell.length_a   1.000
_cell.length_b   1.000
_cell.length_c   1.000
_cell.angle_alpha   90.00
_cell.angle_beta   90.00
_cell.angle_gamma   90.00
#
_symmetry.space_group_name_H-M   'P 1'
#
loop_
_entity.id
_entity.type
_entity.pdbx_description
1 polymer ?
#
loop_
_entity_poly.entity_id
_entity_poly.type
_entity_poly.pdbx_seq_one_letter_code
_entity_poly.pdbx_strand_id
1 'polypeptide(L)' 'MADLAVVFHWPPAAMEDMDLSEIMAWRKQAERRSRPPDTPGKK' A
#
# COMPACT_ATOMS: atom_id res chain seq x y z
N MET A 1 -4.90 -5.43 5.55
CA MET A 1 -4.61 -6.36 4.44
C MET A 1 -5.25 -5.85 3.15
N ALA A 2 -6.53 -5.44 3.17
CA ALA A 2 -7.20 -4.86 2.01
C ALA A 2 -6.54 -3.59 1.44
N ASP A 3 -5.90 -2.77 2.27
CA ASP A 3 -5.22 -1.53 1.83
C ASP A 3 -4.13 -1.82 0.78
N LEU A 4 -3.41 -2.93 0.92
CA LEU A 4 -2.37 -3.33 -0.03
C LEU A 4 -2.95 -3.85 -1.33
N ALA A 5 -3.99 -4.70 -1.25
CA ALA A 5 -4.67 -5.22 -2.43
C ALA A 5 -5.26 -4.08 -3.29
N VAL A 6 -5.85 -3.06 -2.65
CA VAL A 6 -6.46 -1.93 -3.36
C VAL A 6 -5.42 -0.95 -3.89
N VAL A 7 -4.38 -0.62 -3.11
CA VAL A 7 -3.33 0.33 -3.53
C VAL A 7 -2.44 -0.25 -4.63
N PHE A 8 -2.14 -1.55 -4.61
CA PHE A 8 -1.21 -2.19 -5.54
C PHE A 8 -1.88 -3.14 -6.55
N HIS A 9 -3.21 -3.31 -6.50
CA HIS A 9 -3.94 -4.30 -7.33
C HIS A 9 -3.36 -5.72 -7.23
N TRP A 10 -2.96 -6.10 -6.01
CA TRP A 10 -2.24 -7.34 -5.81
C TRP A 10 -3.17 -8.57 -5.81
N PRO A 11 -2.89 -9.63 -6.60
CA PRO A 11 -3.52 -10.93 -6.41
C PRO A 11 -3.30 -11.53 -5.00
N PRO A 12 -4.28 -12.28 -4.47
CA PRO A 12 -4.22 -12.89 -3.13
C PRO A 12 -3.05 -13.87 -2.94
N ALA A 13 -2.61 -14.57 -4.00
CA ALA A 13 -1.48 -15.50 -3.95
C ALA A 13 -0.18 -14.84 -3.48
N ALA A 14 0.01 -13.56 -3.77
CA ALA A 14 1.22 -12.87 -3.36
C ALA A 14 1.17 -12.34 -1.92
N MET A 15 0.01 -12.33 -1.28
CA MET A 15 -0.09 -12.18 0.17
C MET A 15 0.24 -13.48 0.89
N GLU A 16 0.05 -14.63 0.23
CA GLU A 16 0.39 -15.96 0.77
C GLU A 16 1.88 -16.27 0.64
N ASP A 17 2.53 -15.78 -0.43
CA ASP A 17 3.98 -15.91 -0.62
C ASP A 17 4.82 -15.00 0.30
N MET A 18 4.20 -13.99 0.95
CA MET A 18 4.93 -13.00 1.76
C MET A 18 4.76 -13.21 3.25
N ASP A 19 5.87 -13.05 3.96
CA ASP A 19 5.85 -13.06 5.42
C ASP A 19 5.12 -11.83 5.98
N LEU A 20 4.50 -12.02 7.16
CA LEU A 20 3.76 -10.97 7.85
C LEU A 20 4.61 -9.69 8.09
N SER A 21 5.92 -9.86 8.25
CA SER A 21 6.88 -8.75 8.38
C SER A 21 6.99 -7.91 7.11
N GLU A 22 7.01 -8.56 5.93
CA GLU A 22 7.00 -7.86 4.64
C GLU A 22 5.69 -7.15 4.39
N ILE A 23 4.56 -7.80 4.72
CA ILE A 23 3.23 -7.18 4.64
C ILE A 23 3.17 -5.90 5.51
N MET A 24 3.76 -5.91 6.71
CA MET A 24 3.84 -4.71 7.55
C MET A 24 4.70 -3.59 6.95
N ALA A 25 5.82 -3.92 6.29
CA ALA A 25 6.66 -2.95 5.60
C ALA A 25 5.93 -2.32 4.40
N TRP A 26 5.27 -3.14 3.58
CA TRP A 26 4.45 -2.68 2.46
C TRP A 26 3.29 -1.81 2.92
N ARG A 27 2.67 -2.10 4.07
CA ARG A 27 1.55 -1.30 4.61
C ARG A 27 1.98 0.14 4.90
N LYS A 28 3.18 0.33 5.47
CA LYS A 28 3.75 1.68 5.67
C LYS A 28 3.99 2.41 4.35
N GLN A 29 4.39 1.68 3.31
CA GLN A 29 4.63 2.26 1.99
C GLN A 29 3.33 2.61 1.26
N ALA A 30 2.31 1.77 1.37
CA ALA A 30 0.97 2.02 0.85
C ALA A 30 0.35 3.25 1.49
N GLU A 31 0.51 3.43 2.80
CA GLU A 31 0.01 4.61 3.50
C GLU A 31 0.67 5.90 3.00
N ARG A 32 1.99 5.86 2.77
CA ARG A 32 2.73 6.99 2.18
C ARG A 32 2.32 7.31 0.74
N ARG A 33 1.81 6.33 0.00
CA ARG A 33 1.36 6.48 -1.40
C ARG A 33 -0.12 6.80 -1.53
N SER A 34 -0.95 6.26 -0.64
CA SER A 34 -2.38 6.53 -0.52
C SER A 34 -2.64 7.92 0.03
N ARG A 35 -1.71 8.47 0.81
CA ARG A 35 -1.69 9.91 1.05
C ARG A 35 -1.14 10.56 -0.22
N PRO A 36 -1.98 11.21 -1.06
CA PRO A 36 -1.45 12.01 -2.15
C PRO A 36 -0.50 13.04 -1.54
N PRO A 37 0.61 13.40 -2.22
CA PRO A 37 1.35 14.58 -1.83
C PRO A 37 0.34 15.72 -1.77
N ASP A 38 0.22 16.34 -0.59
CA ASP A 38 -0.53 17.57 -0.41
C ASP A 38 -0.16 18.47 -1.59
N THR A 39 -1.09 18.64 -2.53
CA THR A 39 -0.80 19.37 -3.75
C THR A 39 -0.89 20.82 -3.32
N PRO A 40 0.23 21.55 -3.11
CA PRO A 40 0.17 22.94 -2.70
C PRO A 40 -0.06 23.72 -3.99
N GLY A 41 -1.30 23.71 -4.50
CA GLY A 41 -1.53 24.14 -5.86
C GLY A 41 -2.96 24.04 -6.37
N LYS A 42 -3.91 24.69 -5.68
CA LYS A 42 -5.07 25.27 -6.36
C LYS A 42 -5.09 26.75 -5.97
N LYS A 43 -4.72 27.57 -6.94
CA LYS A 43 -4.71 29.04 -6.92
C LYS A 43 -6.13 29.58 -6.81
#